data_AF-A0A4Y1YNA2-F1
#
_entry.id   AF-A0A4Y1YNA2-F1
#
_cell.length_a   1.000
_cell.length_b   1.000
_cell.length_c   1.000
_cell.angle_alpha   90.00
_cell.angle_beta   90.00
_cell.angle_gamma   90.00
#
_symmetry.space_group_name_H-M   'P 1'
#
loop_
_entity.id
_entity.type
_entity.pdbx_description
1 polymer ?
#
loop_
_entity_poly.entity_id
_entity_poly.type
_entity_poly.pdbx_seq_one_letter_code
_entity_poly.pdbx_strand_id
1 'polypeptide(L)'
;MDVTSLLAGFLLGIAAMYLISAFLLKPSQKDAGTAPEASVTGDIKNLFDQLWQTHEQILNEMKQDLDNPDFQFHREFYVLKKNWGWNRWGFHQKGPCLAYFTDDHNNLSALLDALASHKLISKVEEAGKKSIKFRLSEGLVNLLRGKKTD
;
A
#
# COMPACT_ATOMS: atom_id res chain seq x y z
N MET A 1 31.27 -6.28 -50.61
CA MET A 1 31.30 -7.73 -50.86
C MET A 1 32.22 -8.35 -49.83
N ASP A 2 31.84 -9.24 -48.92
CA ASP A 2 30.57 -9.59 -48.29
C ASP A 2 30.98 -10.23 -46.96
N VAL A 3 30.26 -9.91 -45.88
CA VAL A 3 30.35 -10.65 -44.62
C VAL A 3 29.04 -11.43 -44.51
N THR A 4 29.03 -12.58 -45.16
CA THR A 4 28.18 -13.71 -44.77
C THR A 4 28.69 -14.15 -43.39
N SER A 5 27.92 -14.52 -42.37
CA SER A 5 26.59 -15.08 -42.33
C SER A 5 26.12 -14.98 -40.87
N LEU A 6 24.98 -14.36 -40.62
CA LEU A 6 24.10 -14.82 -39.53
C LEU A 6 22.67 -14.58 -39.98
N LEU A 7 22.21 -15.56 -40.75
CA LEU A 7 20.89 -15.63 -41.34
C LEU A 7 19.85 -15.56 -40.22
N ALA A 8 19.12 -14.45 -40.18
CA ALA A 8 17.93 -14.28 -39.37
C ALA A 8 16.85 -15.24 -39.87
N GLY A 9 16.54 -16.26 -39.06
CA GLY A 9 15.34 -17.07 -39.22
C GLY A 9 14.15 -16.33 -38.63
N PHE A 10 13.56 -15.41 -39.39
CA PHE A 10 12.26 -14.81 -39.08
C PHE A 10 11.16 -15.72 -39.63
N LEU A 11 10.46 -16.43 -38.75
CA LEU A 11 9.15 -16.99 -39.05
C LEU A 11 8.13 -16.53 -38.01
N LEU A 12 7.19 -15.73 -38.53
CA LEU A 12 5.97 -15.27 -37.91
C LEU A 12 5.15 -16.42 -37.32
N GLY A 13 4.60 -16.18 -36.12
CA GLY A 13 3.51 -16.95 -35.51
C GLY A 13 2.65 -16.01 -34.65
N ILE A 14 1.44 -15.75 -35.13
CA ILE A 14 0.49 -14.70 -34.69
C ILE A 14 -0.22 -15.05 -33.38
N ALA A 15 -0.26 -14.11 -32.42
CA ALA A 15 -1.31 -13.84 -31.40
C ALA A 15 -0.65 -13.05 -30.24
N ALA A 16 -1.02 -11.83 -29.84
CA ALA A 16 -2.32 -11.20 -29.80
C ALA A 16 -2.17 -9.67 -29.89
N MET A 17 -2.54 -9.08 -31.04
CA MET A 17 -2.82 -7.64 -31.15
C MET A 17 -4.27 -7.40 -30.69
N TYR A 18 -4.56 -7.39 -29.39
CA TYR A 18 -5.88 -6.95 -28.90
C TYR A 18 -5.89 -6.41 -27.46
N LEU A 19 -4.90 -5.60 -27.04
CA LEU A 19 -5.03 -4.83 -25.79
C LEU A 19 -4.43 -3.40 -25.81
N ILE A 20 -4.05 -2.84 -26.97
CA ILE A 20 -3.51 -1.46 -27.04
C ILE A 20 -4.60 -0.42 -27.36
N SER A 21 -5.78 -0.84 -27.81
CA SER A 21 -6.82 0.08 -28.33
C SER A 21 -7.77 0.67 -27.28
N ALA A 22 -7.67 0.31 -26.00
CA ALA A 22 -8.51 0.92 -24.94
C ALA A 22 -7.88 2.17 -24.30
N PHE A 23 -6.60 2.46 -24.58
CA PHE A 23 -5.85 3.57 -23.97
C PHE A 23 -5.68 4.80 -24.87
N LEU A 24 -6.14 4.76 -26.12
CA LEU A 24 -5.96 5.83 -27.09
C LEU A 24 -7.26 6.07 -27.86
N LEU A 25 -8.22 6.74 -27.22
CA LEU A 25 -9.17 7.68 -27.85
C LEU A 25 -10.20 8.17 -26.81
N LYS A 26 -9.81 9.13 -25.98
CA LYS A 26 -10.74 10.19 -25.56
C LYS A 26 -9.98 11.49 -25.41
N PRO A 27 -10.21 12.49 -26.28
CA PRO A 27 -9.59 13.79 -26.15
C PRO A 27 -10.46 14.65 -25.23
N SER A 28 -10.01 14.91 -24.01
CA SER A 28 -10.39 16.13 -23.28
C SER A 28 -9.42 16.42 -22.16
N GLN A 29 -8.68 17.52 -22.40
CA GLN A 29 -8.04 18.42 -21.47
C GLN A 29 -7.12 17.83 -20.39
N LYS A 30 -5.82 18.04 -20.64
CA LYS A 30 -4.82 18.59 -19.72
C LYS A 30 -5.12 18.32 -18.24
N ASP A 31 -4.41 17.34 -17.68
CA ASP A 31 -3.47 17.63 -16.61
C ASP A 31 -2.37 16.58 -16.59
N ALA A 32 -1.13 17.06 -16.62
CA ALA A 32 0.05 16.27 -16.41
C ALA A 32 0.25 16.11 -14.89
N GLY A 33 0.46 14.88 -14.42
CA GLY A 33 1.03 14.62 -13.09
C GLY A 33 0.17 13.72 -12.21
N THR A 34 0.86 12.73 -11.63
CA THR A 34 0.45 11.94 -10.45
C THR A 34 -0.62 10.87 -10.69
N ALA A 35 -0.32 9.64 -10.27
CA ALA A 35 -1.28 8.55 -10.21
C ALA A 35 -2.54 9.00 -9.44
N PRO A 36 -3.76 8.58 -9.84
CA PRO A 36 -4.97 9.02 -9.16
C PRO A 36 -4.94 8.52 -7.71
N GLU A 37 -4.74 9.46 -6.78
CA GLU A 37 -4.98 9.25 -5.37
C GLU A 37 -6.44 8.85 -5.19
N ALA A 38 -6.70 7.87 -4.32
CA ALA A 38 -8.06 7.45 -4.02
C ALA A 38 -8.79 8.62 -3.35
N SER A 39 -9.63 9.32 -4.12
CA SER A 39 -10.59 10.26 -3.55
C SER A 39 -11.51 9.48 -2.60
N VAL A 40 -11.67 9.98 -1.38
CA VAL A 40 -12.53 9.32 -0.38
C VAL A 40 -13.98 9.50 -0.81
N THR A 41 -14.55 8.45 -1.41
CA THR A 41 -15.96 8.41 -1.80
C THR A 41 -16.85 8.02 -0.61
N GLY A 42 -18.16 8.17 -0.75
CA GLY A 42 -19.13 7.71 0.25
C GLY A 42 -19.01 6.21 0.55
N ASP A 43 -18.73 5.40 -0.48
CA ASP A 43 -18.55 3.95 -0.33
C ASP A 43 -17.30 3.61 0.48
N ILE A 44 -16.19 4.32 0.24
CA ILE A 44 -14.95 4.14 1.01
C ILE A 44 -15.17 4.52 2.47
N LYS A 45 -15.94 5.58 2.74
CA LYS A 45 -16.29 5.98 4.10
C LYS A 45 -17.13 4.91 4.81
N ASN A 46 -18.16 4.38 4.15
CA ASN A 46 -19.00 3.32 4.70
C ASN A 46 -18.19 2.05 5.00
N LEU A 47 -17.31 1.65 4.09
CA LEU A 47 -16.37 0.55 4.32
C LEU A 47 -15.48 0.84 5.53
N PHE A 48 -14.88 2.03 5.60
CA PHE A 48 -14.02 2.41 6.71
C PHE A 48 -14.77 2.35 8.04
N ASP A 49 -16.02 2.79 8.10
CA ASP A 49 -16.83 2.67 9.31
C ASP A 49 -17.10 1.21 9.69
N GLN A 50 -17.33 0.31 8.73
CA GLN A 50 -17.45 -1.13 9.00
C GLN A 50 -16.15 -1.75 9.51
N LEU A 51 -15.02 -1.38 8.89
CA LEU A 51 -13.69 -1.80 9.34
C LEU A 51 -13.40 -1.28 10.74
N TRP A 52 -13.79 -0.04 11.05
CA TRP A 52 -13.67 0.55 12.38
C TRP A 52 -14.41 -0.27 13.42
N GLN A 53 -15.67 -0.64 13.17
CA GLN A 53 -16.45 -1.44 14.13
C GLN A 53 -15.84 -2.83 14.38
N THR A 54 -15.19 -3.41 13.36
CA THR A 54 -14.65 -4.78 13.45
C THR A 54 -13.21 -4.81 13.98
N HIS A 55 -12.46 -3.76 13.72
CA HIS A 55 -11.02 -3.67 13.99
C HIS A 55 -10.66 -2.38 14.75
N GLU A 56 -11.55 -1.95 15.64
CA GLU A 56 -11.44 -0.68 16.35
C GLU A 56 -10.09 -0.51 17.04
N GLN A 57 -9.63 -1.54 17.75
CA GLN A 57 -8.40 -1.49 18.53
C GLN A 57 -7.20 -1.05 17.68
N ILE A 58 -6.90 -1.77 16.59
CA ILE A 58 -5.76 -1.46 15.73
C ILE A 58 -5.95 -0.14 14.96
N LEU A 59 -7.16 0.16 14.49
CA LEU A 59 -7.40 1.41 13.77
C LEU A 59 -7.30 2.63 14.71
N ASN A 60 -7.65 2.47 15.98
CA ASN A 60 -7.45 3.48 17.00
C ASN A 60 -5.96 3.62 17.37
N GLU A 61 -5.20 2.52 17.48
CA GLU A 61 -3.74 2.55 17.63
C GLU A 61 -3.09 3.33 16.46
N MET A 62 -3.46 3.00 15.21
CA MET A 62 -3.00 3.73 14.02
C MET A 62 -3.35 5.22 14.06
N LYS A 63 -4.54 5.56 14.55
CA LYS A 63 -4.95 6.96 14.72
C LYS A 63 -4.08 7.67 15.76
N GLN A 64 -3.88 7.06 16.93
CA GLN A 64 -3.07 7.62 18.01
C GLN A 64 -1.63 7.84 17.57
N ASP A 65 -1.06 6.90 16.81
CA ASP A 65 0.26 7.03 16.22
C ASP A 65 0.35 8.22 15.26
N LEU A 66 -0.69 8.47 14.44
CA LEU A 66 -0.74 9.63 13.54
C LEU A 66 -0.99 10.97 14.24
N ASP A 67 -1.52 10.94 15.46
CA ASP A 67 -1.73 12.10 16.33
C ASP A 67 -0.49 12.39 17.22
N ASN A 68 0.42 11.43 17.36
CA ASN A 68 1.69 11.62 18.04
C ASN A 68 2.62 12.54 17.23
N PRO A 69 3.13 13.66 17.80
CA PRO A 69 4.01 14.59 17.11
C PRO A 69 5.26 13.95 16.46
N ASP A 70 5.80 12.89 17.07
CA ASP A 70 6.98 12.17 16.56
C ASP A 70 6.65 11.36 15.29
N PHE A 71 5.39 10.97 15.13
CA PHE A 71 4.92 10.07 14.08
C PHE A 71 3.91 10.70 13.11
N GLN A 72 3.51 11.96 13.31
CA GLN A 72 2.47 12.65 12.53
C GLN A 72 2.71 12.69 11.00
N PHE A 73 3.97 12.62 10.58
CA PHE A 73 4.39 12.59 9.17
C PHE A 73 4.85 11.20 8.70
N HIS A 74 4.91 10.22 9.61
CA HIS A 74 5.20 8.85 9.22
C HIS A 74 4.00 8.29 8.48
N ARG A 75 4.27 7.72 7.30
CA ARG A 75 3.28 7.05 6.46
C ARG A 75 3.57 5.58 6.30
N GLU A 76 4.74 5.14 6.73
CA GLU A 76 5.18 3.76 6.55
C GLU A 76 5.16 3.03 7.87
N PHE A 77 4.70 1.78 7.82
CA PHE A 77 4.66 0.91 8.98
C PHE A 77 5.03 -0.51 8.61
N TYR A 78 5.50 -1.25 9.61
CA TYR A 78 5.86 -2.65 9.47
C TYR A 78 4.82 -3.55 10.11
N VAL A 79 4.64 -4.73 9.52
CA VAL A 79 3.83 -5.80 10.10
C VAL A 79 4.75 -6.93 10.49
N LEU A 80 4.76 -7.23 11.78
CA LEU A 80 5.75 -8.10 12.39
C LEU A 80 5.09 -9.20 13.22
N LYS A 81 5.85 -10.25 13.47
CA LYS A 81 5.52 -11.28 14.43
C LYS A 81 6.39 -11.11 15.67
N LYS A 82 5.79 -11.14 16.87
CA LYS A 82 6.47 -11.20 18.17
C LYS A 82 7.22 -12.52 18.27
N ASN A 83 8.42 -12.56 17.73
CA ASN A 83 9.37 -13.64 17.94
C ASN A 83 10.61 -13.10 18.68
N TRP A 84 11.51 -13.98 19.08
CA TRP A 84 12.75 -13.63 19.79
C TRP A 84 13.62 -12.59 19.04
N GLY A 85 13.38 -12.41 17.73
CA GLY A 85 14.06 -11.43 16.88
C GLY A 85 13.55 -9.99 17.00
N TRP A 86 12.39 -9.71 17.61
CA TRP A 86 11.89 -8.33 17.79
C TRP A 86 12.86 -7.45 18.58
N ASN A 87 13.36 -7.97 19.70
CA ASN A 87 14.37 -7.28 20.51
C ASN A 87 15.60 -6.94 19.67
N ARG A 88 15.94 -7.77 18.66
CA ARG A 88 17.06 -7.55 17.74
C ARG A 88 16.72 -6.55 16.63
N TRP A 89 15.47 -6.49 16.18
CA TRP A 89 15.02 -5.57 15.14
C TRP A 89 15.12 -4.10 15.58
N GLY A 90 14.74 -3.80 16.83
CA GLY A 90 14.87 -2.46 17.43
C GLY A 90 16.32 -1.95 17.49
N PHE A 91 17.33 -2.83 17.53
CA PHE A 91 18.74 -2.43 17.53
C PHE A 91 19.31 -2.15 16.12
N HIS A 92 18.68 -2.65 15.06
CA HIS A 92 19.18 -2.49 13.68
C HIS A 92 18.44 -1.41 12.89
N GLN A 93 17.28 -0.98 13.35
CA GLN A 93 16.55 0.08 12.69
C GLN A 93 17.09 1.45 13.10
N LYS A 94 17.39 2.27 12.10
CA LYS A 94 17.80 3.65 12.33
C LYS A 94 16.57 4.54 12.41
N GLY A 95 16.16 4.85 13.64
CA GLY A 95 15.13 5.86 13.92
C GLY A 95 13.75 5.30 14.27
N PRO A 96 12.83 6.18 14.68
CA PRO A 96 11.48 5.82 15.07
C PRO A 96 10.70 5.26 13.87
N CYS A 97 9.91 4.22 14.10
CA CYS A 97 9.00 3.70 13.09
C CYS A 97 7.71 3.18 13.72
N LEU A 98 6.68 3.04 12.90
CA LEU A 98 5.44 2.38 13.28
C LEU A 98 5.53 0.88 12.99
N ALA A 99 5.12 0.06 13.94
CA ALA A 99 5.12 -1.38 13.81
C ALA A 99 3.90 -1.98 14.52
N TYR A 100 3.15 -2.82 13.79
CA TYR A 100 2.00 -3.54 14.32
C TYR A 100 2.27 -5.04 14.31
N PHE A 101 1.83 -5.73 15.35
CA PHE A 101 2.12 -7.15 15.54
C PHE A 101 0.92 -8.02 15.22
N THR A 102 1.15 -9.08 14.44
CA THR A 102 0.11 -10.09 14.15
C THR A 102 -0.35 -10.83 15.39
N ASP A 103 0.49 -10.92 16.42
CA ASP A 103 0.17 -11.62 17.68
C ASP A 103 -0.73 -10.78 18.60
N ASP A 104 -0.79 -9.46 18.42
CA ASP A 104 -1.68 -8.57 19.18
C ASP A 104 -3.06 -8.44 18.54
N HIS A 105 -3.14 -8.74 17.24
CA HIS A 105 -4.28 -8.43 16.40
C HIS A 105 -4.65 -9.65 15.54
N ASN A 106 -5.55 -10.49 16.08
CA ASN A 106 -5.94 -11.79 15.49
C ASN A 106 -6.44 -11.71 14.03
N ASN A 107 -6.90 -10.54 13.57
CA ASN A 107 -7.40 -10.31 12.21
C ASN A 107 -6.64 -9.22 11.44
N LEU A 108 -5.40 -8.92 11.84
CA LEU A 108 -4.60 -7.85 11.21
C LEU A 108 -4.43 -8.09 9.70
N SER A 109 -4.16 -9.32 9.27
CA SER A 109 -3.99 -9.62 7.84
C SER A 109 -5.25 -9.30 7.03
N ALA A 110 -6.42 -9.71 7.51
CA ALA A 110 -7.69 -9.47 6.83
C ALA A 110 -8.01 -7.97 6.71
N LEU A 111 -7.73 -7.20 7.78
CA LEU A 111 -7.85 -5.74 7.76
C LEU A 111 -6.92 -5.14 6.69
N LEU A 112 -5.65 -5.54 6.67
CA LEU A 112 -4.68 -5.00 5.73
C LEU A 112 -5.04 -5.33 4.28
N ASP A 113 -5.54 -6.53 4.01
CA ASP A 113 -6.01 -6.91 2.67
C ASP A 113 -7.23 -6.07 2.24
N ALA A 114 -8.16 -5.80 3.17
CA ALA A 114 -9.30 -4.93 2.92
C ALA A 114 -8.87 -3.48 2.63
N LEU A 115 -7.92 -2.94 3.41
CA LEU A 115 -7.37 -1.61 3.16
C LEU A 115 -6.59 -1.54 1.84
N ALA A 116 -5.81 -2.57 1.51
CA ALA A 116 -5.01 -2.62 0.29
C ALA A 116 -5.86 -2.71 -0.96
N SER A 117 -6.91 -3.54 -0.95
CA SER A 117 -7.86 -3.68 -2.07
C SER A 117 -8.58 -2.37 -2.40
N HIS A 118 -8.75 -1.48 -1.41
CA HIS A 118 -9.37 -0.17 -1.58
C HIS A 118 -8.34 0.97 -1.73
N LYS A 119 -7.05 0.66 -1.95
CA LYS A 119 -5.96 1.64 -2.11
C LYS A 119 -5.79 2.58 -0.91
N LEU A 120 -6.23 2.15 0.27
CA LEU A 120 -6.04 2.86 1.54
C LEU A 120 -4.65 2.62 2.13
N ILE A 121 -4.05 1.48 1.78
CA ILE A 121 -2.62 1.21 1.98
C ILE A 121 -2.00 0.62 0.71
N SER A 122 -0.67 0.69 0.61
CA SER A 122 0.11 0.02 -0.44
C SER A 122 1.27 -0.75 0.17
N LYS A 123 1.57 -1.93 -0.38
CA LYS A 123 2.74 -2.70 0.04
C LYS A 123 4.01 -2.04 -0.50
N VAL A 124 5.02 -1.89 0.34
CA VAL A 124 6.34 -1.36 -0.02
C VAL A 124 7.33 -2.50 -0.03
N GLU A 125 7.96 -2.75 -1.18
CA GLU A 125 9.02 -3.74 -1.30
C GLU A 125 10.34 -3.15 -0.79
N GLU A 126 10.99 -3.81 0.17
CA GLU A 126 12.36 -3.49 0.59
C GLU A 126 13.31 -4.59 0.13
N ALA A 127 14.20 -4.26 -0.80
CA ALA A 127 15.19 -5.18 -1.32
C ALA A 127 16.06 -5.75 -0.17
N GLY A 128 16.16 -7.09 -0.13
CA GLY A 128 17.03 -7.79 0.83
C GLY A 128 16.45 -7.96 2.24
N LYS A 129 15.21 -7.54 2.52
CA LYS A 129 14.56 -7.76 3.82
C LYS A 129 13.32 -8.63 3.72
N LYS A 130 13.11 -9.48 4.73
CA LYS A 130 11.93 -10.36 4.85
C LYS A 130 10.76 -9.69 5.59
N SER A 131 10.84 -8.40 5.91
CA SER A 131 9.79 -7.68 6.63
C SER A 131 8.70 -7.21 5.68
N ILE A 132 7.43 -7.39 6.07
CA ILE A 132 6.30 -6.83 5.35
C ILE A 132 6.16 -5.38 5.75
N LYS A 133 6.21 -4.48 4.77
CA LYS A 133 6.08 -3.04 4.96
C LYS A 133 4.91 -2.51 4.14
N PHE A 134 4.17 -1.58 4.72
CA PHE A 134 3.07 -0.89 4.07
C PHE A 134 3.24 0.62 4.19
N ARG A 135 2.58 1.33 3.28
CA ARG A 135 2.44 2.78 3.30
C ARG A 135 0.96 3.16 3.34
N LEU A 136 0.59 4.02 4.27
CA LEU A 136 -0.72 4.64 4.39
C LEU A 136 -0.94 5.63 3.23
N SER A 137 -2.13 5.63 2.64
CA SER A 137 -2.55 6.69 1.72
C SER A 137 -3.05 7.91 2.50
N GLU A 138 -3.02 9.08 1.88
CA GLU A 138 -3.61 10.29 2.47
C GLU A 138 -5.13 10.13 2.71
N GLY A 139 -5.81 9.35 1.86
CA GLY A 139 -7.22 8.99 2.06
C GLY A 139 -7.46 8.29 3.40
N LEU A 140 -6.63 7.30 3.75
CA LEU A 140 -6.74 6.61 5.03
C LEU A 140 -6.36 7.51 6.20
N VAL A 141 -5.29 8.32 6.06
CA VAL A 141 -4.88 9.28 7.10
C VAL A 141 -6.01 10.26 7.42
N ASN A 142 -6.69 10.77 6.40
CA ASN A 142 -7.83 11.67 6.57
C ASN A 142 -9.02 10.99 7.25
N LEU A 143 -9.31 9.74 6.91
CA LEU A 143 -10.35 8.94 7.57
C LEU A 143 -10.03 8.70 9.05
N LEU A 144 -8.79 8.30 9.37
CA LEU A 144 -8.33 8.08 10.74
C LEU A 144 -8.40 9.37 11.58
N ARG A 145 -7.92 10.49 11.05
CA ARG A 145 -7.96 11.79 11.75
C ARG A 145 -9.37 12.34 11.91
N GLY A 146 -10.24 12.10 10.92
CA GLY A 146 -11.64 12.52 10.95
C GLY A 146 -12.52 11.66 11.84
N LYS A 147 -12.06 10.48 12.28
CA LYS A 147 -12.81 9.61 13.18
C LYS A 147 -12.79 10.19 14.59
N LYS A 148 -13.98 10.43 15.14
CA LYS A 148 -14.16 10.73 16.55
C LYS A 148 -14.07 9.43 17.34
N THR A 149 -13.16 9.39 18.29
CA THR A 149 -13.13 8.39 19.34
C THR A 149 -13.96 8.94 20.50
N ASP A 150 -15.03 8.24 20.85
CA ASP A 150 -15.87 8.58 22.01
C ASP A 150 -15.24 8.05 23.31
#